data_AF-A0A8J7RDC3-F1
#
_entry.id   AF-A0A8J7RDC3-F1
#
_cell.length_a   1.000
_cell.length_b   1.000
_cell.length_c   1.000
_cell.angle_alpha   90.00
_cell.angle_beta   90.00
_cell.angle_gamma   90.00
#
_symmetry.space_group_name_H-M   'P 1'
#
loop_
_entity.id
_entity.type
_entity.pdbx_description
1 polymer ?
#
loop_
_entity_poly.entity_id
_entity_poly.type
_entity_poly.pdbx_seq_one_letter_code
_entity_poly.pdbx_strand_id
1 'polypeptide(L)'
;MKFDEKNLGVALEIFYCILENGSLTRSDHPGEFLRYEQEAEVREALAFCAKGQRLVLCRHHDALYLSPGIHNPVFGLSNTEIKQALGSGFNNPEMYTVFFIMHVLITEFYQDSAHEPYLEKVPKKHLIEVVEKKMKAMEALEYLEKTSEDYQFNFKVIADLWDRLPPSEFRTDESDKIKQRGSGSKHALVNSTIMFMEKNQLVREHDDAVYLTPRCKAIIAEIYSNEEVQTDLRTFIEGLGEVGEGDDA
;
A
#
# COMPACT_ATOMS: atom_id res chain seq x y z
N MET A 1 -30.60 9.94 5.47
CA MET A 1 -30.41 8.85 6.46
C MET A 1 -30.57 9.45 7.84
N LYS A 2 -31.24 8.77 8.77
CA LYS A 2 -31.37 9.23 10.17
C LYS A 2 -30.80 8.13 11.06
N PHE A 3 -29.96 8.50 12.01
CA PHE A 3 -29.37 7.59 12.99
C PHE A 3 -29.87 7.97 14.38
N ASP A 4 -30.15 6.97 15.21
CA ASP A 4 -30.31 7.14 16.65
C ASP A 4 -29.02 7.70 17.26
N GLU A 5 -29.16 8.64 18.20
CA GLU A 5 -28.04 9.36 18.82
C GLU A 5 -27.06 8.41 19.52
N LYS A 6 -27.58 7.36 20.18
CA LYS A 6 -26.74 6.38 20.88
C LYS A 6 -25.95 5.52 19.89
N ASN A 7 -26.57 5.12 18.79
CA ASN A 7 -25.91 4.27 17.79
C ASN A 7 -24.89 5.06 16.97
N LEU A 8 -25.19 6.33 16.67
CA LEU A 8 -24.22 7.25 16.09
C LEU A 8 -23.03 7.51 17.02
N GLY A 9 -23.28 7.72 18.32
CA GLY A 9 -22.22 7.92 19.31
C GLY A 9 -21.20 6.78 19.30
N VAL A 10 -21.67 5.53 19.24
CA VAL A 10 -20.80 4.34 19.21
C VAL A 10 -20.05 4.22 17.90
N ALA A 11 -20.70 4.51 16.78
CA ALA A 11 -20.02 4.55 15.49
C ALA A 11 -18.87 5.57 15.49
N LEU A 12 -19.06 6.74 16.12
CA LEU A 12 -18.02 7.76 16.26
C LEU A 12 -16.89 7.32 17.21
N GLU A 13 -17.22 6.64 18.32
CA GLU A 13 -16.23 6.06 19.23
C GLU A 13 -15.36 5.01 18.51
N ILE A 14 -15.99 4.11 17.76
CA ILE A 14 -15.27 3.13 16.92
C ILE A 14 -14.39 3.84 15.90
N PHE A 15 -14.94 4.82 15.19
CA PHE A 15 -14.20 5.57 14.17
C PHE A 15 -12.97 6.26 14.77
N TYR A 16 -13.14 6.93 15.92
CA TYR A 16 -12.06 7.58 16.65
C TYR A 16 -11.00 6.57 17.10
N CYS A 17 -11.41 5.43 17.65
CA CYS A 17 -10.48 4.37 18.05
C CYS A 17 -9.62 3.89 16.89
N ILE A 18 -10.21 3.67 15.71
CA ILE A 18 -9.44 3.24 14.53
C ILE A 18 -8.47 4.34 14.08
N LEU A 19 -8.86 5.62 14.14
CA LEU A 19 -7.98 6.73 13.78
C LEU A 19 -6.80 6.89 14.74
N GLU A 20 -7.03 6.71 16.04
CA GLU A 20 -6.00 6.85 17.07
C GLU A 20 -5.04 5.65 17.09
N ASN A 21 -5.60 4.44 17.07
CA ASN A 21 -4.83 3.20 17.29
C ASN A 21 -4.48 2.46 16.00
N GLY A 22 -4.99 2.92 14.86
CA GLY A 22 -4.86 2.25 13.55
C GLY A 22 -5.84 1.08 13.35
N SER A 23 -6.53 0.63 14.41
CA SER A 23 -7.51 -0.45 14.34
C SER A 23 -8.46 -0.49 15.54
N LEU A 24 -9.59 -1.17 15.38
CA LEU A 24 -10.45 -1.63 16.48
C LEU A 24 -10.45 -3.17 16.45
N THR A 25 -10.02 -3.82 17.53
CA THR A 25 -9.99 -5.29 17.63
C THR A 25 -11.02 -5.79 18.65
N ARG A 26 -11.53 -7.01 18.46
CA ARG A 26 -12.42 -7.65 19.46
C ARG A 26 -11.73 -7.86 20.80
N SER A 27 -10.42 -8.14 20.80
CA SER A 27 -9.68 -8.39 22.05
C SER A 27 -9.56 -7.13 22.91
N ASP A 28 -9.29 -5.98 22.27
CA ASP A 28 -8.98 -4.75 22.98
C ASP A 28 -10.26 -3.94 23.26
N HIS A 29 -11.24 -4.02 22.34
CA HIS A 29 -12.51 -3.29 22.40
C HIS A 29 -13.72 -4.22 22.20
N PRO A 30 -13.95 -5.20 23.10
CA PRO A 30 -14.98 -6.23 22.91
C PRO A 30 -16.40 -5.67 22.87
N GLY A 31 -16.68 -4.59 23.61
CA GLY A 31 -18.01 -3.99 23.67
C GLY A 31 -18.39 -3.29 22.37
N GLU A 32 -17.51 -2.41 21.90
CA GLU A 32 -17.66 -1.66 20.66
C GLU A 32 -17.70 -2.60 19.46
N PHE A 33 -16.82 -3.61 19.43
CA PHE A 33 -16.80 -4.62 18.37
C PHE A 33 -18.11 -5.44 18.33
N LEU A 34 -18.63 -5.85 19.50
CA LEU A 34 -19.88 -6.58 19.59
C LEU A 34 -21.06 -5.75 19.08
N ARG A 35 -21.12 -4.46 19.45
CA ARG A 35 -22.17 -3.56 18.97
C ARG A 35 -22.09 -3.35 17.46
N TYR A 36 -20.89 -3.17 16.91
CA TYR A 36 -20.70 -3.16 15.45
C TYR A 36 -21.24 -4.44 14.80
N GLU A 37 -20.98 -5.63 15.35
CA GLU A 37 -21.46 -6.88 14.75
C GLU A 37 -22.98 -7.08 14.86
N GLN A 38 -23.58 -6.67 15.98
CA GLN A 38 -24.99 -6.97 16.26
C GLN A 38 -25.94 -5.87 15.79
N GLU A 39 -25.50 -4.61 15.78
CA GLU A 39 -26.35 -3.46 15.51
C GLU A 39 -26.11 -2.92 14.09
N ALA A 40 -27.04 -3.18 13.17
CA ALA A 40 -26.93 -2.74 11.78
C ALA A 40 -26.76 -1.22 11.64
N GLU A 41 -27.48 -0.46 12.46
CA GLU A 41 -27.43 1.01 12.47
C GLU A 41 -26.04 1.54 12.86
N VAL A 42 -25.32 0.86 13.77
CA VAL A 42 -23.94 1.22 14.14
C VAL A 42 -23.00 1.01 12.95
N ARG A 43 -23.14 -0.10 12.22
CA ARG A 43 -22.32 -0.36 11.01
C ARG A 43 -22.58 0.67 9.93
N GLU A 44 -23.84 0.95 9.68
CA GLU A 44 -24.29 1.91 8.69
C GLU A 44 -23.82 3.33 9.02
N ALA A 45 -23.91 3.73 10.29
CA ALA A 45 -23.38 5.01 10.77
C ALA A 45 -21.86 5.08 10.62
N LEU A 46 -21.12 4.03 10.99
CA LEU A 46 -19.67 3.99 10.85
C LEU A 46 -19.24 4.08 9.37
N ALA A 47 -19.90 3.33 8.49
CA ALA A 47 -19.64 3.38 7.05
C ALA A 47 -19.94 4.76 6.48
N PHE A 48 -21.03 5.41 6.92
CA PHE A 48 -21.36 6.79 6.55
C PHE A 48 -20.28 7.78 6.99
N CYS A 49 -19.80 7.67 8.23
CA CYS A 49 -18.71 8.50 8.75
C CYS A 49 -17.42 8.32 7.93
N ALA A 50 -17.01 7.06 7.68
CA ALA A 50 -15.81 6.77 6.89
C ALA A 50 -15.92 7.33 5.46
N LYS A 51 -17.04 7.06 4.77
CA LYS A 51 -17.29 7.54 3.41
C LYS A 51 -17.29 9.07 3.34
N GLY A 52 -17.88 9.74 4.32
CA GLY A 52 -17.87 11.21 4.43
C GLY A 52 -16.47 11.82 4.51
N GLN A 53 -15.49 11.05 4.97
CA GLN A 53 -14.07 11.43 5.05
C GLN A 53 -13.20 10.84 3.92
N ARG A 54 -13.83 10.26 2.88
CA ARG A 54 -13.15 9.53 1.80
C ARG A 54 -12.24 8.41 2.31
N LEU A 55 -12.68 7.74 3.37
CA LEU A 55 -12.03 6.56 3.93
C LEU A 55 -12.83 5.31 3.56
N VAL A 56 -12.11 4.21 3.41
CA VAL A 56 -12.66 2.89 3.17
C VAL A 56 -12.56 2.10 4.47
N LEU A 57 -13.69 1.60 4.96
CA LEU A 57 -13.74 0.72 6.11
C LEU A 57 -13.34 -0.70 5.68
N CYS A 58 -12.26 -1.23 6.24
CA CYS A 58 -11.74 -2.54 5.90
C CYS A 58 -11.87 -3.48 7.10
N ARG A 59 -12.20 -4.76 6.87
CA ARG A 59 -12.28 -5.78 7.91
C ARG A 59 -11.35 -6.94 7.62
N HIS A 60 -10.67 -7.44 8.64
CA HIS A 60 -10.00 -8.73 8.59
C HIS A 60 -10.23 -9.47 9.91
N HIS A 61 -10.95 -10.58 9.84
CA HIS A 61 -11.39 -11.37 11.00
C HIS A 61 -12.05 -10.52 12.09
N ASP A 62 -11.42 -10.45 13.27
CA ASP A 62 -11.86 -9.76 14.48
C ASP A 62 -11.27 -8.36 14.63
N ALA A 63 -10.91 -7.71 13.52
CA ALA A 63 -10.40 -6.35 13.50
C ALA A 63 -10.97 -5.50 12.36
N LEU A 64 -11.18 -4.21 12.67
CA LEU A 64 -11.57 -3.16 11.73
C LEU A 64 -10.43 -2.18 11.53
N TYR A 65 -10.26 -1.73 10.30
CA TYR A 65 -9.23 -0.80 9.84
C TYR A 65 -9.84 0.27 8.95
N LEU A 66 -9.10 1.37 8.76
CA LEU A 66 -9.43 2.40 7.78
C LEU A 66 -8.28 2.51 6.76
N SER A 67 -8.66 2.58 5.49
CA SER A 67 -7.77 2.95 4.39
C SER A 67 -8.15 4.32 3.84
N PRO A 68 -7.18 5.18 3.48
CA PRO A 68 -7.44 6.28 2.56
C PRO A 68 -8.05 5.74 1.25
N GLY A 69 -9.15 6.36 0.81
CA GLY A 69 -9.64 6.21 -0.55
C GLY A 69 -8.78 7.02 -1.54
N ILE A 70 -9.13 6.94 -2.82
CA ILE A 70 -8.41 7.66 -3.89
C ILE A 70 -8.56 9.18 -3.68
N HIS A 71 -7.47 9.93 -3.89
CA HIS A 71 -7.44 11.37 -3.70
C HIS A 71 -7.95 11.84 -2.32
N ASN A 72 -7.59 11.11 -1.27
CA ASN A 72 -7.80 11.56 0.10
C ASN A 72 -6.67 12.54 0.51
N PRO A 73 -6.95 13.85 0.65
CA PRO A 73 -5.90 14.84 0.93
C PRO A 73 -5.47 14.89 2.40
N VAL A 74 -6.21 14.23 3.31
CA VAL A 74 -5.96 14.29 4.76
C VAL A 74 -5.23 13.04 5.23
N PHE A 75 -5.68 11.86 4.77
CA PHE A 75 -5.15 10.58 5.21
C PHE A 75 -4.26 9.90 4.15
N GLY A 76 -4.30 10.38 2.90
CA GLY A 76 -3.38 9.97 1.86
C GLY A 76 -2.02 10.66 1.99
N LEU A 77 -1.05 10.21 1.20
CA LEU A 77 0.27 10.83 1.10
C LEU A 77 0.47 11.42 -0.29
N SER A 78 0.89 12.68 -0.35
CA SER A 78 1.37 13.30 -1.59
C SER A 78 2.69 12.69 -2.04
N ASN A 79 3.02 12.85 -3.33
CA ASN A 79 4.32 12.41 -3.87
C ASN A 79 5.51 13.02 -3.09
N THR A 80 5.35 14.26 -2.61
CA THR A 80 6.38 14.94 -1.80
C THR A 80 6.55 14.27 -0.44
N GLU A 81 5.46 13.94 0.25
CA GLU A 81 5.50 13.26 1.55
C GLU A 81 6.04 11.83 1.41
N ILE A 82 5.70 11.12 0.34
CA ILE A 82 6.24 9.77 0.06
C ILE A 82 7.75 9.83 -0.12
N LYS A 83 8.26 10.73 -0.98
CA LYS A 83 9.71 10.92 -1.17
C LYS A 83 10.42 11.28 0.14
N GLN A 84 9.85 12.20 0.93
CA GLN A 84 10.40 12.57 2.23
C GLN A 84 10.41 11.39 3.22
N ALA A 85 9.36 10.56 3.22
CA ALA A 85 9.26 9.39 4.09
C ALA A 85 10.23 8.27 3.68
N LEU A 86 10.55 8.14 2.39
CA LEU A 86 11.54 7.20 1.87
C LEU A 86 12.98 7.63 2.18
N GLY A 87 13.23 8.95 2.23
CA GLY A 87 14.48 9.54 2.70
C GLY A 87 15.09 10.54 1.71
N SER A 88 16.22 11.13 2.10
CA SER A 88 16.97 12.06 1.25
C SER A 88 17.46 11.38 -0.03
N GLY A 89 17.28 12.04 -1.18
CA GLY A 89 17.75 11.54 -2.48
C GLY A 89 16.74 10.70 -3.26
N PHE A 90 15.53 10.48 -2.73
CA PHE A 90 14.43 9.90 -3.49
C PHE A 90 13.76 10.95 -4.36
N ASN A 91 13.78 10.73 -5.67
CA ASN A 91 13.03 11.50 -6.66
C ASN A 91 11.94 10.62 -7.28
N ASN A 92 11.33 11.10 -8.36
CA ASN A 92 10.25 10.39 -9.03
C ASN A 92 10.68 8.98 -9.52
N PRO A 93 11.87 8.77 -10.13
CA PRO A 93 12.32 7.44 -10.55
C PRO A 93 12.40 6.43 -9.39
N GLU A 94 13.00 6.82 -8.26
CA GLU A 94 13.11 5.95 -7.10
C GLU A 94 11.74 5.66 -6.50
N MET A 95 10.86 6.67 -6.40
CA MET A 95 9.50 6.51 -5.89
C MET A 95 8.67 5.55 -6.76
N TYR A 96 8.71 5.70 -8.09
CA TYR A 96 8.02 4.79 -9.00
C TYR A 96 8.55 3.36 -8.90
N THR A 97 9.88 3.21 -8.74
CA THR A 97 10.50 1.90 -8.53
C THR A 97 10.11 1.29 -7.19
N VAL A 98 9.98 2.10 -6.13
CA VAL A 98 9.45 1.66 -4.83
C VAL A 98 8.02 1.15 -5.00
N PHE A 99 7.13 1.86 -5.70
CA PHE A 99 5.77 1.39 -5.96
C PHE A 99 5.74 0.07 -6.74
N PHE A 100 6.64 -0.08 -7.71
CA PHE A 100 6.78 -1.35 -8.43
C PHE A 100 7.22 -2.49 -7.50
N ILE A 101 8.21 -2.26 -6.64
CA ILE A 101 8.67 -3.26 -5.65
C ILE A 101 7.53 -3.62 -4.67
N MET A 102 6.75 -2.63 -4.21
CA MET A 102 5.55 -2.88 -3.39
C MET A 102 4.57 -3.79 -4.11
N HIS A 103 4.27 -3.48 -5.38
CA HIS A 103 3.37 -4.30 -6.19
C HIS A 103 3.89 -5.74 -6.31
N VAL A 104 5.17 -5.93 -6.68
CA VAL A 104 5.79 -7.26 -6.76
C VAL A 104 5.67 -7.99 -5.43
N LEU A 105 6.05 -7.35 -4.33
CA LEU A 105 5.96 -7.94 -2.99
C LEU A 105 4.54 -8.38 -2.64
N ILE A 106 3.53 -7.53 -2.88
CA ILE A 106 2.13 -7.90 -2.63
C ILE A 106 1.73 -9.09 -3.51
N THR A 107 2.06 -9.08 -4.81
CA THR A 107 1.70 -10.20 -5.70
C THR A 107 2.39 -11.51 -5.33
N GLU A 108 3.54 -11.49 -4.65
CA GLU A 108 4.14 -12.72 -4.13
C GLU A 108 3.25 -13.38 -3.06
N PHE A 109 2.42 -12.63 -2.32
CA PHE A 109 1.50 -13.20 -1.34
C PHE A 109 0.18 -13.71 -1.93
N TYR A 110 -0.23 -13.27 -3.12
CA TYR A 110 -1.53 -13.58 -3.71
C TYR A 110 -1.40 -14.24 -5.08
N GLN A 111 -1.98 -15.44 -5.25
CA GLN A 111 -2.16 -16.08 -6.55
C GLN A 111 -3.56 -15.77 -7.07
N ASP A 112 -3.68 -15.51 -8.38
CA ASP A 112 -4.91 -15.47 -9.18
C ASP A 112 -6.22 -15.29 -8.40
N SER A 113 -6.70 -14.05 -8.27
CA SER A 113 -8.02 -13.70 -7.71
C SER A 113 -8.34 -14.22 -6.28
N ALA A 114 -7.37 -14.81 -5.58
CA ALA A 114 -7.56 -15.26 -4.21
C ALA A 114 -7.64 -14.06 -3.24
N HIS A 115 -8.61 -14.12 -2.33
CA HIS A 115 -8.84 -13.07 -1.33
C HIS A 115 -7.94 -13.24 -0.09
N GLU A 116 -7.29 -14.40 0.06
CA GLU A 116 -6.39 -14.72 1.16
C GLU A 116 -4.98 -14.98 0.63
N PRO A 117 -3.93 -14.56 1.37
CA PRO A 117 -2.56 -14.81 0.95
C PRO A 117 -2.22 -16.29 1.07
N TYR A 118 -1.52 -16.83 0.07
CA TYR A 118 -1.10 -18.24 0.02
C TYR A 118 0.28 -18.45 0.68
N LEU A 119 1.11 -17.40 0.76
CA LEU A 119 2.36 -17.41 1.50
C LEU A 119 2.18 -16.77 2.88
N GLU A 120 2.86 -17.34 3.87
CA GLU A 120 3.00 -16.71 5.19
C GLU A 120 4.02 -15.58 5.17
N LYS A 121 5.13 -15.78 4.43
CA LYS A 121 6.26 -14.85 4.38
C LYS A 121 6.97 -14.88 3.03
N VAL A 122 7.62 -13.77 2.70
CA VAL A 122 8.46 -13.63 1.50
C VAL A 122 9.90 -13.33 1.95
N PRO A 123 10.88 -14.24 1.74
CA PRO A 123 12.28 -13.96 2.02
C PRO A 123 12.79 -12.78 1.18
N LYS A 124 13.59 -11.88 1.77
CA LYS A 124 14.11 -10.68 1.08
C LYS A 124 14.98 -11.03 -0.11
N LYS A 125 15.79 -12.08 0.01
CA LYS A 125 16.61 -12.59 -1.09
C LYS A 125 15.74 -12.99 -2.29
N HIS A 126 14.67 -13.72 -2.03
CA HIS A 126 13.69 -14.11 -3.06
C HIS A 126 13.01 -12.89 -3.68
N LEU A 127 12.60 -11.91 -2.86
CA LEU A 127 12.01 -10.67 -3.38
C LEU A 127 12.94 -9.95 -4.37
N ILE A 128 14.24 -9.84 -4.06
CA ILE A 128 15.23 -9.22 -4.95
C ILE A 128 15.36 -10.00 -6.26
N GLU A 129 15.41 -11.33 -6.19
CA GLU A 129 15.48 -12.22 -7.36
C GLU A 129 14.24 -12.08 -8.26
N VAL A 130 13.05 -11.99 -7.67
CA VAL A 130 11.80 -11.80 -8.41
C VAL A 130 11.73 -10.41 -9.03
N VAL A 131 12.08 -9.36 -8.30
CA VAL A 131 12.13 -7.99 -8.85
C VAL A 131 13.11 -7.94 -10.03
N GLU A 132 14.32 -8.48 -9.88
CA GLU A 132 15.32 -8.57 -10.96
C GLU A 132 14.77 -9.29 -12.20
N LYS A 133 14.09 -10.43 -12.00
CA LYS A 133 13.45 -11.19 -13.08
C LYS A 133 12.38 -10.38 -13.80
N LYS A 134 11.54 -9.65 -13.05
CA LYS A 134 10.46 -8.82 -13.60
C LYS A 134 11.00 -7.60 -14.35
N MET A 135 12.05 -6.95 -13.84
CA MET A 135 12.73 -5.84 -14.53
C MET A 135 13.32 -6.30 -15.86
N LYS A 136 14.03 -7.44 -15.89
CA LYS A 136 14.56 -8.00 -17.15
C LYS A 136 13.47 -8.37 -18.15
N ALA A 137 12.35 -8.92 -17.67
CA ALA A 137 11.22 -9.22 -18.53
C ALA A 137 10.57 -7.96 -19.10
N MET A 138 10.50 -6.88 -18.30
CA MET A 138 10.01 -5.58 -18.72
C MET A 138 10.92 -4.94 -19.78
N GLU A 139 12.23 -4.98 -19.61
CA GLU A 139 13.22 -4.48 -20.59
C GLU A 139 13.18 -5.24 -21.91
N ALA A 140 12.89 -6.54 -21.87
CA ALA A 140 12.78 -7.37 -23.07
C ALA A 140 11.52 -7.10 -23.91
N LEU A 141 10.60 -6.24 -23.45
CA LEU A 141 9.42 -5.86 -24.22
C LEU A 141 9.84 -4.97 -25.41
N GLU A 142 9.63 -5.47 -26.64
CA GLU A 142 9.98 -4.77 -27.89
C GLU A 142 9.36 -3.36 -28.01
N TYR A 143 8.25 -3.11 -27.32
CA TYR A 143 7.51 -1.85 -27.34
C TYR A 143 7.40 -1.22 -25.95
N LEU A 144 8.43 -1.32 -25.11
CA LEU A 144 8.39 -0.80 -23.73
C LEU A 144 8.04 0.70 -23.65
N GLU A 145 8.57 1.52 -24.55
CA GLU A 145 8.25 2.96 -24.60
C GLU A 145 6.77 3.17 -24.92
N LYS A 146 6.29 2.54 -25.99
CA LYS A 146 4.87 2.58 -26.35
C LYS A 146 3.97 2.01 -25.26
N THR A 147 4.39 0.96 -24.56
CA THR A 147 3.67 0.38 -23.41
C THR A 147 3.66 1.34 -22.22
N SER A 148 4.75 2.07 -22.00
CA SER A 148 4.82 3.10 -20.95
C SER A 148 3.84 4.24 -21.23
N GLU A 149 3.75 4.66 -22.50
CA GLU A 149 2.79 5.67 -22.98
C GLU A 149 1.34 5.17 -22.92
N ASP A 150 1.07 3.98 -23.49
CA ASP A 150 -0.28 3.41 -23.57
C ASP A 150 -0.90 3.16 -22.20
N TYR A 151 -0.10 2.74 -21.21
CA TYR A 151 -0.58 2.47 -19.85
C TYR A 151 -0.27 3.60 -18.85
N GLN A 152 0.32 4.72 -19.28
CA GLN A 152 0.71 5.86 -18.43
C GLN A 152 1.57 5.46 -17.21
N PHE A 153 2.37 4.41 -17.37
CA PHE A 153 3.31 3.94 -16.35
C PHE A 153 4.74 4.23 -16.76
N ASN A 154 5.55 4.66 -15.80
CA ASN A 154 6.95 4.99 -16.00
C ASN A 154 7.86 3.74 -16.11
N PHE A 155 7.43 2.70 -16.84
CA PHE A 155 8.12 1.40 -16.90
C PHE A 155 9.57 1.53 -17.36
N LYS A 156 9.82 2.32 -18.43
CA LYS A 156 11.19 2.57 -18.89
C LYS A 156 12.06 3.25 -17.83
N VAL A 157 11.53 4.25 -17.12
CA VAL A 157 12.25 4.97 -16.05
C VAL A 157 12.60 4.01 -14.91
N ILE A 158 11.67 3.13 -14.55
CA ILE A 158 11.85 2.13 -13.48
C ILE A 158 12.95 1.13 -13.88
N ALA A 159 12.88 0.58 -15.10
CA ALA A 159 13.87 -0.35 -15.62
C ALA A 159 15.28 0.28 -15.70
N ASP A 160 15.37 1.46 -16.32
CA ASP A 160 16.62 2.22 -16.48
C ASP A 160 17.28 2.54 -15.13
N LEU A 161 16.49 2.87 -14.10
CA LEU A 161 17.03 3.09 -12.75
C LEU A 161 17.57 1.78 -12.18
N TRP A 162 16.79 0.71 -12.26
CA TRP A 162 17.16 -0.58 -11.68
C TRP A 162 18.45 -1.15 -12.29
N ASP A 163 18.63 -1.07 -13.61
CA ASP A 163 19.85 -1.56 -14.30
C ASP A 163 21.12 -0.81 -13.85
N ARG A 164 21.01 0.50 -13.61
CA ARG A 164 22.14 1.34 -13.16
C ARG A 164 22.55 1.06 -11.72
N LEU A 165 21.65 0.52 -10.90
CA LEU A 165 21.93 0.30 -9.48
C LEU A 165 22.88 -0.88 -9.27
N PRO A 166 23.94 -0.71 -8.47
CA PRO A 166 24.83 -1.81 -8.15
C PRO A 166 24.06 -2.91 -7.40
N PRO A 167 24.39 -4.20 -7.61
CA PRO A 167 23.75 -5.30 -6.90
C PRO A 167 23.98 -5.24 -5.39
N SER A 168 25.09 -4.66 -4.92
CA SER A 168 25.56 -4.67 -3.53
C SER A 168 25.30 -6.01 -2.82
N GLU A 169 26.15 -7.00 -3.05
CA GLU A 169 26.15 -8.20 -2.22
C GLU A 169 26.47 -7.82 -0.78
N PHE A 170 25.71 -8.39 0.17
CA PHE A 170 25.87 -8.20 1.60
C PHE A 170 27.33 -8.27 2.02
N ARG A 171 27.90 -7.15 2.47
CA ARG A 171 29.14 -7.19 3.27
C ARG A 171 28.74 -7.57 4.68
N THR A 172 28.99 -8.83 5.04
CA THR A 172 28.79 -9.41 6.38
C THR A 172 29.52 -8.67 7.52
N ASP A 173 30.38 -7.71 7.19
CA ASP A 173 31.38 -7.22 8.13
C ASP A 173 31.10 -5.80 8.64
N GLU A 174 30.00 -5.15 8.24
CA GLU A 174 29.65 -3.85 8.80
C GLU A 174 28.21 -3.83 9.32
N SER A 175 28.11 -3.76 10.64
CA SER A 175 26.92 -3.55 11.46
C SER A 175 26.17 -2.24 11.19
N ASP A 176 26.38 -1.59 10.05
CA ASP A 176 25.75 -0.33 9.72
C ASP A 176 24.44 -0.58 8.96
N LYS A 177 23.37 -0.80 9.72
CA LYS A 177 21.97 -0.73 9.21
C LYS A 177 21.69 0.54 8.38
N ILE A 178 22.52 1.59 8.54
CA ILE A 178 22.49 2.85 7.80
C ILE A 178 22.96 2.70 6.35
N LYS A 179 23.97 1.85 6.06
CA LYS A 179 24.47 1.62 4.69
C LYS A 179 23.56 0.70 3.86
N GLN A 180 22.56 0.10 4.50
CA GLN A 180 21.60 -0.81 3.89
C GLN A 180 20.30 -0.11 3.48
N ARG A 181 20.25 1.23 3.53
CA ARG A 181 19.06 2.07 3.31
C ARG A 181 19.37 3.14 2.28
N GLY A 182 18.34 3.62 1.59
CA GLY A 182 18.47 4.67 0.57
C GLY A 182 18.28 4.14 -0.84
N SER A 183 18.66 4.94 -1.83
CA SER A 183 18.50 4.63 -3.26
C SER A 183 19.79 4.20 -3.96
N GLY A 184 20.87 3.95 -3.21
CA GLY A 184 22.21 3.74 -3.78
C GLY A 184 22.50 2.33 -4.32
N SER A 185 21.63 1.35 -4.08
CA SER A 185 21.78 -0.02 -4.59
C SER A 185 20.43 -0.74 -4.67
N LYS A 186 20.38 -1.87 -5.37
CA LYS A 186 19.18 -2.71 -5.47
C LYS A 186 18.68 -3.16 -4.09
N HIS A 187 19.59 -3.58 -3.20
CA HIS A 187 19.26 -3.97 -1.83
C HIS A 187 18.79 -2.78 -0.99
N ALA A 188 19.46 -1.63 -1.08
CA ALA A 188 19.09 -0.44 -0.33
C ALA A 188 17.67 0.02 -0.68
N LEU A 189 17.32 -0.01 -1.96
CA LEU A 189 16.01 0.39 -2.45
C LEU A 189 14.91 -0.57 -1.95
N VAL A 190 15.13 -1.88 -2.02
CA VAL A 190 14.19 -2.88 -1.48
C VAL A 190 14.01 -2.73 0.03
N ASN A 191 15.09 -2.51 0.78
CA ASN A 191 15.01 -2.26 2.23
C ASN A 191 14.25 -0.96 2.55
N SER A 192 14.48 0.12 1.78
CA SER A 192 13.72 1.36 1.90
C SER A 192 12.23 1.15 1.62
N THR A 193 11.88 0.32 0.62
CA THR A 193 10.49 -0.07 0.36
C THR A 193 9.86 -0.79 1.56
N ILE A 194 10.53 -1.83 2.07
CA ILE A 194 10.02 -2.62 3.22
C ILE A 194 9.82 -1.72 4.44
N MET A 195 10.80 -0.86 4.75
CA MET A 195 10.70 0.07 5.87
C MET A 195 9.56 1.07 5.70
N PHE A 196 9.36 1.61 4.50
CA PHE A 196 8.24 2.51 4.24
C PHE A 196 6.91 1.79 4.46
N MET A 197 6.77 0.55 3.99
CA MET A 197 5.56 -0.24 4.21
C MET A 197 5.37 -0.59 5.69
N GLU A 198 6.44 -0.88 6.42
CA GLU A 198 6.41 -1.18 7.86
C GLU A 198 6.03 0.06 8.69
N LYS A 199 6.57 1.23 8.36
CA LYS A 199 6.18 2.52 8.97
C LYS A 199 4.69 2.82 8.77
N ASN A 200 4.13 2.40 7.65
CA ASN A 200 2.69 2.50 7.35
C ASN A 200 1.89 1.28 7.86
N GLN A 201 2.50 0.41 8.67
CA GLN A 201 1.88 -0.77 9.27
C GLN A 201 1.29 -1.76 8.26
N LEU A 202 1.84 -1.82 7.04
CA LEU A 202 1.38 -2.73 5.98
C LEU A 202 2.13 -4.06 6.04
N VAL A 203 3.40 -4.04 6.43
CA VAL A 203 4.23 -5.23 6.56
C VAL A 203 5.01 -5.23 7.87
N ARG A 204 5.60 -6.37 8.21
CA ARG A 204 6.63 -6.51 9.24
C ARG A 204 7.83 -7.24 8.67
N GLU A 205 9.02 -6.78 8.99
CA GLU A 205 10.26 -7.49 8.68
C GLU A 205 10.72 -8.30 9.90
N HIS A 206 10.95 -9.59 9.70
CA HIS A 206 11.52 -10.47 10.73
C HIS A 206 12.29 -11.61 10.08
N ASP A 207 13.48 -11.93 10.60
CA ASP A 207 14.31 -13.05 10.13
C ASP A 207 14.55 -13.02 8.61
N ASP A 208 14.97 -11.84 8.09
CA ASP A 208 15.18 -11.55 6.67
C ASP A 208 14.01 -11.92 5.75
N ALA A 209 12.80 -11.91 6.28
CA ALA A 209 11.57 -12.15 5.56
C ALA A 209 10.52 -11.07 5.89
N VAL A 210 9.64 -10.84 4.92
CA VAL A 210 8.55 -9.89 5.02
C VAL A 210 7.25 -10.63 5.25
N TYR A 211 6.40 -10.10 6.14
CA TYR A 211 5.08 -10.63 6.47
C TYR A 211 4.03 -9.54 6.27
N LEU A 212 2.88 -9.86 5.68
CA LEU A 212 1.75 -8.92 5.62
C LEU A 212 1.12 -8.75 7.00
N THR A 213 0.80 -7.52 7.37
CA THR A 213 -0.02 -7.26 8.55
C THR A 213 -1.49 -7.59 8.28
N PRO A 214 -2.29 -7.86 9.33
CA PRO A 214 -3.75 -7.92 9.23
C PRO A 214 -4.37 -6.69 8.54
N ARG A 215 -3.82 -5.49 8.80
CA ARG A 215 -4.24 -4.24 8.15
C ARG A 215 -4.07 -4.31 6.63
N CYS A 216 -2.89 -4.75 6.15
CA CYS A 216 -2.65 -4.85 4.72
C CYS A 216 -3.58 -5.87 4.05
N LYS A 217 -3.79 -7.02 4.69
CA LYS A 217 -4.74 -8.04 4.20
C LYS A 217 -6.16 -7.48 4.11
N ALA A 218 -6.61 -6.73 5.13
CA ALA A 218 -7.92 -6.07 5.13
C ALA A 218 -8.07 -5.09 3.96
N ILE A 219 -7.05 -4.26 3.73
CA ILE A 219 -7.05 -3.26 2.64
C ILE A 219 -7.12 -3.95 1.28
N ILE A 220 -6.29 -4.98 1.07
CA ILE A 220 -6.24 -5.72 -0.19
C ILE A 220 -7.58 -6.40 -0.46
N ALA A 221 -8.13 -7.11 0.52
CA ALA A 221 -9.43 -7.77 0.38
C ALA A 221 -10.53 -6.76 0.02
N GLU A 222 -10.56 -5.60 0.67
CA GLU A 222 -11.54 -4.55 0.38
C GLU A 222 -11.38 -3.99 -1.04
N ILE A 223 -10.15 -3.75 -1.51
CA ILE A 223 -9.91 -3.29 -2.90
C ILE A 223 -10.40 -4.33 -3.94
N TYR A 224 -10.25 -5.63 -3.67
CA TYR A 224 -10.70 -6.69 -4.57
C TYR A 224 -12.21 -6.96 -4.53
N SER A 225 -12.87 -6.68 -3.40
CA SER A 225 -14.30 -6.97 -3.24
C SER A 225 -15.21 -5.76 -3.47
N ASN A 226 -14.68 -4.54 -3.42
CA ASN A 226 -15.47 -3.31 -3.46
C ASN A 226 -15.52 -2.71 -4.88
N GLU A 227 -16.66 -2.87 -5.56
CA GLU A 227 -16.87 -2.36 -6.93
C GLU A 227 -16.75 -0.83 -7.02
N GLU A 228 -17.10 -0.08 -5.98
CA GLU A 228 -16.96 1.39 -5.96
C GLU A 228 -15.47 1.76 -5.98
N VAL A 229 -14.66 1.11 -5.13
CA VAL A 229 -13.20 1.30 -5.10
C VAL A 229 -12.56 0.90 -6.44
N GLN A 230 -13.00 -0.20 -7.04
CA GLN A 230 -12.48 -0.63 -8.35
C GLN A 230 -12.86 0.32 -9.47
N THR A 231 -14.07 0.85 -9.43
CA THR A 231 -14.55 1.85 -10.40
C THR A 231 -13.76 3.13 -10.25
N ASP A 232 -13.61 3.63 -9.03
CA ASP A 232 -12.81 4.83 -8.74
C ASP A 232 -11.36 4.65 -9.21
N LEU A 233 -10.76 3.46 -8.98
CA LEU A 233 -9.41 3.14 -9.43
C LEU A 233 -9.31 3.14 -10.95
N ARG A 234 -10.29 2.53 -11.62
CA ARG A 234 -10.35 2.46 -13.08
C ARG A 234 -10.52 3.86 -13.69
N THR A 235 -11.47 4.64 -13.19
CA THR A 235 -11.72 6.01 -13.65
C THR A 235 -10.49 6.89 -13.42
N PHE A 236 -9.82 6.74 -12.29
CA PHE A 236 -8.56 7.44 -12.04
C PHE A 236 -7.50 7.08 -13.08
N ILE A 237 -7.27 5.78 -13.32
CA ILE A 237 -6.27 5.31 -14.29
C ILE A 237 -6.60 5.77 -15.72
N GLU A 238 -7.86 5.69 -16.13
CA GLU A 238 -8.33 6.14 -17.45
C GLU A 238 -8.15 7.67 -17.62
N GLY A 239 -8.33 8.45 -16.55
CA GLY A 239 -8.14 9.90 -16.56
C GLY A 239 -6.68 10.38 -16.61
N LEU A 240 -5.69 9.52 -16.33
CA LEU A 240 -4.26 9.90 -16.32
C LEU A 240 -3.72 10.37 -17.68
N GLY A 241 -4.40 10.05 -18.79
CA GLY A 241 -4.05 10.50 -20.15
C GLY A 241 -4.70 11.81 -20.60
N GLU A 242 -5.70 12.32 -19.88
CA GLU A 242 -6.48 13.50 -20.29
C GLU A 242 -5.92 14.83 -19.74
N VAL A 243 -5.06 14.77 -18.71
CA VAL A 243 -4.53 15.95 -17.99
C VAL A 243 -3.29 16.55 -18.69
N GLY A 244 -2.99 16.16 -19.93
CA GLY A 244 -1.88 16.66 -20.72
C GLY A 244 -2.02 18.10 -21.26
N GLU A 245 -3.18 18.74 -21.09
CA GLU A 245 -3.40 20.14 -21.51
C GLU A 245 -3.96 20.99 -20.38
N GLY A 246 -3.07 21.47 -19.51
CA GLY A 246 -3.35 22.61 -18.63
C GLY A 246 -3.24 22.30 -17.14
N ASP A 247 -2.05 22.49 -16.59
CA ASP A 247 -1.86 23.42 -15.47
C ASP A 247 -0.37 23.50 -15.11
N ASP A 248 0.36 24.31 -15.90
CA ASP A 248 1.53 25.04 -15.41
C ASP A 248 1.02 26.36 -14.80
N ALA A 249 0.83 26.40 -13.48
CA ALA A 249 0.81 27.62 -12.66
C ALA A 249 0.98 27.32 -11.17
#